data_AF-A0A5P0ZTK9-F1
#
_entry.id   AF-A0A5P0ZTK9-F1
#
_cell.length_a   1.000
_cell.length_b   1.000
_cell.length_c   1.000
_cell.angle_alpha   90.00
_cell.angle_beta   90.00
_cell.angle_gamma   90.00
#
_symmetry.space_group_name_H-M   'P 1'
#
loop_
_entity.id
_entity.type
_entity.pdbx_description
1 polymer ?
#
loop_
_entity_poly.entity_id
_entity_poly.type
_entity_poly.pdbx_seq_one_letter_code
_entity_poly.pdbx_strand_id
1 'polypeptide(L)'
;PDFMPTTAEISISLVYDKNTRKVLGAQMMSNHEISQSANTISVVIQNGNTIDELAFLDMLFSPNFDDPFNYLNLVAQVAVDQEHGYWRK
;
A
#
# COMPACT_ATOMS: atom_id res chain seq x y z
N PRO A 1 8.18 -12.30 -2.95
CA PRO A 1 8.61 -12.89 -4.24
C PRO A 1 8.48 -14.42 -4.34
N ASP A 2 7.90 -14.90 -5.44
CA ASP A 2 7.64 -16.33 -5.72
C ASP A 2 8.91 -17.20 -5.84
N PHE A 3 10.06 -16.57 -6.10
CA PHE A 3 11.35 -17.28 -6.19
C PHE A 3 12.03 -17.50 -4.83
N MET A 4 11.51 -16.90 -3.75
CA MET A 4 12.02 -17.12 -2.39
C MET A 4 11.53 -18.47 -1.84
N PRO A 5 12.27 -19.12 -0.91
CA PRO A 5 11.90 -20.43 -0.39
C PRO A 5 10.51 -20.50 0.25
N THR A 6 10.05 -19.39 0.84
CA THR A 6 8.72 -19.23 1.41
C THR A 6 8.16 -17.86 1.05
N THR A 7 6.84 -17.81 0.87
CA THR A 7 6.08 -16.57 0.70
C THR A 7 4.69 -16.75 1.30
N ALA A 8 4.01 -15.65 1.62
CA ALA A 8 2.68 -15.67 2.21
C ALA A 8 1.79 -14.66 1.49
N GLU A 9 0.56 -15.06 1.22
CA GLU A 9 -0.46 -14.16 0.67
C GLU A 9 -0.82 -13.07 1.69
N ILE A 10 -1.10 -11.87 1.17
CA ILE A 10 -1.59 -10.74 1.95
C ILE A 10 -2.90 -10.28 1.31
N SER A 11 -3.97 -10.25 2.08
CA SER A 11 -5.24 -9.63 1.69
C SER A 11 -5.28 -8.21 2.23
N ILE A 12 -5.55 -7.23 1.36
CA ILE A 12 -5.58 -5.81 1.73
C ILE A 12 -6.89 -5.17 1.25
N SER A 13 -7.53 -4.40 2.13
CA SER A 13 -8.62 -3.49 1.79
C SER A 13 -8.16 -2.06 2.08
N LEU A 14 -8.04 -1.22 1.06
CA LEU A 14 -7.69 0.19 1.18
C LEU A 14 -8.95 1.06 0.97
N VAL A 15 -9.23 1.95 1.91
CA VAL A 15 -10.35 2.90 1.84
C VAL A 15 -9.78 4.30 1.65
N TYR A 16 -10.29 5.03 0.66
CA TYR A 16 -9.88 6.39 0.35
C TYR A 16 -11.08 7.24 -0.08
N ASP A 17 -10.95 8.56 0.05
CA ASP A 17 -11.94 9.51 -0.43
C ASP A 17 -11.80 9.69 -1.95
N LYS A 18 -12.87 9.45 -2.71
CA LYS A 18 -12.82 9.49 -4.18
C LYS A 18 -12.45 10.85 -4.75
N ASN A 19 -12.87 11.95 -4.11
CA ASN A 19 -12.72 13.30 -4.67
C ASN A 19 -11.34 13.88 -4.35
N THR A 20 -10.90 13.71 -3.10
CA THR A 20 -9.64 14.25 -2.58
C THR A 20 -8.49 13.25 -2.70
N ARG A 21 -8.80 11.98 -2.98
CA ARG A 21 -7.87 10.84 -3.07
C ARG A 21 -7.13 10.55 -1.76
N LYS A 22 -7.54 11.15 -0.64
CA LYS A 22 -6.94 10.94 0.68
C LYS A 22 -7.20 9.54 1.20
N VAL A 23 -6.18 8.91 1.78
CA VAL A 23 -6.34 7.61 2.46
C VAL A 23 -7.14 7.82 3.75
N LEU A 24 -8.17 6.98 3.95
CA LEU A 24 -9.07 7.03 5.11
C LEU A 24 -8.87 5.84 6.06
N GLY A 25 -8.33 4.73 5.56
CA GLY A 25 -8.13 3.52 6.34
C GLY A 25 -7.60 2.37 5.51
N ALA A 26 -7.01 1.38 6.16
CA ALA A 26 -6.69 0.11 5.53
C ALA A 26 -6.88 -1.06 6.51
N GLN A 27 -7.17 -2.23 5.97
CA GLN A 27 -7.19 -3.50 6.69
C GLN A 27 -6.27 -4.48 5.96
N MET A 28 -5.52 -5.25 6.72
CA MET A 28 -4.54 -6.20 6.17
C MET A 28 -4.60 -7.52 6.94
N MET A 29 -4.50 -8.63 6.22
CA MET A 29 -4.46 -9.97 6.82
C MET A 29 -3.46 -10.84 6.07
N SER A 30 -2.59 -11.52 6.81
CA SER A 30 -1.62 -12.48 6.29
C SER A 30 -1.26 -13.51 7.35
N ASN A 31 -0.73 -14.66 6.91
CA ASN A 31 -0.04 -15.61 7.79
C ASN A 31 1.37 -15.14 8.17
N HIS A 32 1.92 -14.14 7.46
CA HIS A 32 3.17 -13.48 7.81
C HIS A 32 2.92 -12.27 8.73
N GLU A 33 3.88 -11.95 9.58
CA GLU A 33 3.80 -10.80 10.50
C GLU A 33 3.86 -9.48 9.69
N ILE A 34 2.81 -8.67 9.80
CA ILE A 34 2.67 -7.42 9.03
C ILE A 34 2.07 -6.28 9.88
N SER A 35 2.10 -6.39 11.21
CA SER A 35 1.47 -5.40 12.10
C SER A 35 2.06 -4.00 11.93
N GLN A 36 3.36 -3.89 11.65
CA GLN A 36 4.03 -2.61 11.47
C GLN A 36 3.52 -1.83 10.26
N SER A 37 2.98 -2.51 9.26
CA SER A 37 2.39 -1.88 8.07
C SER A 37 1.16 -1.05 8.43
N ALA A 38 0.44 -1.42 9.50
CA ALA A 38 -0.68 -0.62 10.01
C ALA A 38 -0.20 0.72 10.62
N ASN A 39 1.01 0.77 11.17
CA ASN A 39 1.60 2.01 11.66
C ASN A 39 1.97 2.93 10.49
N THR A 40 2.49 2.39 9.39
CA THR A 40 2.71 3.16 8.15
C THR A 40 1.41 3.78 7.65
N ILE A 41 0.32 3.01 7.60
CA ILE A 41 -1.00 3.54 7.22
C ILE A 41 -1.46 4.64 8.20
N SER A 42 -1.20 4.49 9.49
CA SER A 42 -1.54 5.51 10.49
C SER A 42 -0.81 6.83 10.22
N VAL A 43 0.47 6.79 9.84
CA VAL A 43 1.25 7.99 9.46
C VAL A 43 0.72 8.61 8.16
N VAL A 44 0.40 7.80 7.15
CA VAL A 44 -0.18 8.25 5.88
C VAL A 44 -1.50 9.00 6.11
N ILE A 45 -2.37 8.45 6.96
CA ILE A 45 -3.65 9.09 7.33
C ILE A 45 -3.39 10.38 8.13
N GLN A 46 -2.50 10.34 9.11
CA GLN A 46 -2.15 11.50 9.95
C GLN A 46 -1.65 12.69 9.11
N ASN A 47 -0.89 12.43 8.06
CA ASN A 47 -0.38 13.45 7.14
C ASN A 47 -1.39 13.87 6.07
N GLY A 48 -2.54 13.19 5.97
CA GLY A 48 -3.54 13.44 4.95
C GLY A 48 -3.06 13.10 3.54
N ASN A 49 -2.16 12.11 3.42
CA ASN A 49 -1.59 11.69 2.15
C ASN A 49 -2.65 11.03 1.25
N THR A 50 -2.40 11.06 -0.06
CA THR A 50 -3.29 10.48 -1.08
C THR A 50 -2.84 9.08 -1.52
N ILE A 51 -3.74 8.38 -2.23
CA ILE A 51 -3.41 7.12 -2.92
C ILE A 51 -2.31 7.30 -3.97
N ASP A 52 -2.20 8.47 -4.60
CA ASP A 52 -1.14 8.78 -5.58
C ASP A 52 0.23 8.86 -4.90
N GLU A 53 0.28 9.48 -3.72
CA GLU A 53 1.49 9.59 -2.91
C GLU A 53 1.88 8.23 -2.33
N LEU A 54 0.91 7.45 -1.81
CA LEU A 54 1.17 6.11 -1.29
C LEU A 54 1.64 5.13 -2.38
N ALA A 55 1.15 5.27 -3.62
CA ALA A 55 1.54 4.42 -4.75
C ALA A 55 3.03 4.55 -5.13
N PHE A 56 3.68 5.65 -4.76
CA PHE A 56 5.11 5.92 -5.02
C PHE A 56 5.88 6.34 -3.77
N LEU A 57 5.32 6.11 -2.59
CA LEU A 57 6.02 6.35 -1.33
C LEU A 57 7.27 5.47 -1.30
N ASP A 58 8.42 6.07 -1.06
CA ASP A 58 9.69 5.35 -0.98
C ASP A 58 9.65 4.37 0.19
N MET A 59 9.73 3.09 -0.14
CA MET A 59 9.79 1.97 0.80
C MET A 59 10.99 1.13 0.46
N LEU A 60 11.66 0.61 1.49
CA LEU A 60 12.79 -0.28 1.29
C LEU A 60 12.35 -1.49 0.45
N PHE A 61 13.26 -2.00 -0.38
CA PHE A 61 13.09 -3.28 -1.04
C PHE A 61 14.16 -4.25 -0.57
N SER A 62 13.74 -5.44 -0.18
CA SER A 62 14.61 -6.61 -0.09
C SER A 62 13.80 -7.86 -0.37
N PRO A 63 14.30 -8.84 -1.15
CA PRO A 63 13.59 -10.08 -1.43
C PRO A 63 13.13 -10.86 -0.18
N ASN A 64 13.76 -10.61 0.98
CA ASN A 64 13.37 -11.19 2.26
C ASN A 64 12.09 -10.58 2.87
N PHE A 65 11.65 -9.41 2.39
CA PHE A 65 10.53 -8.66 2.96
C PHE A 65 9.42 -8.42 1.93
N ASP A 66 9.78 -8.07 0.69
CA ASP A 66 8.83 -7.62 -0.32
C ASP A 66 9.36 -7.78 -1.76
N ASP A 67 8.50 -7.45 -2.72
CA ASP A 67 8.83 -7.27 -4.12
C ASP A 67 9.37 -5.84 -4.35
N PRO A 68 9.90 -5.49 -5.54
CA PRO A 68 10.48 -4.17 -5.79
C PRO A 68 9.56 -2.99 -5.47
N PHE A 69 8.24 -3.20 -5.55
CA PHE A 69 7.27 -2.34 -4.90
C PHE A 69 6.71 -3.05 -3.66
N ASN A 70 6.67 -2.33 -2.54
CA ASN A 70 6.04 -2.83 -1.35
C ASN A 70 4.53 -3.08 -1.61
N TYR A 71 3.95 -4.06 -0.93
CA TYR A 71 2.51 -4.37 -1.06
C TYR A 71 1.59 -3.17 -0.75
N LEU A 72 2.03 -2.23 0.10
CA LEU A 72 1.32 -0.96 0.34
C LEU A 72 1.34 -0.04 -0.89
N ASN A 73 2.45 0.00 -1.63
CA ASN A 73 2.50 0.73 -2.89
C ASN A 73 1.59 0.06 -3.92
N LEU A 74 1.62 -1.27 -4.03
CA LEU A 74 0.83 -2.03 -5.00
C LEU A 74 -0.68 -1.84 -4.80
N VAL A 75 -1.19 -1.94 -3.57
CA VAL A 75 -2.63 -1.71 -3.32
C VAL A 75 -3.05 -0.27 -3.62
N ALA A 76 -2.15 0.69 -3.42
CA ALA A 76 -2.41 2.09 -3.79
C ALA A 76 -2.38 2.30 -5.30
N GLN A 77 -1.52 1.59 -6.05
CA GLN A 77 -1.55 1.59 -7.52
C GLN A 77 -2.87 1.02 -8.06
N VAL A 78 -3.39 -0.05 -7.45
CA VAL A 78 -4.74 -0.57 -7.79
C VAL A 78 -5.82 0.49 -7.58
N ALA A 79 -5.76 1.24 -6.47
CA ALA A 79 -6.69 2.34 -6.22
C ALA A 79 -6.53 3.48 -7.24
N VAL A 80 -5.31 3.79 -7.66
CA VAL A 80 -5.03 4.78 -8.71
C VAL A 80 -5.63 4.34 -10.05
N ASP A 81 -5.47 3.08 -10.42
CA ASP A 81 -6.03 2.51 -11.65
C ASP A 81 -7.56 2.49 -11.62
N GLN A 82 -8.16 2.23 -10.45
CA GLN A 82 -9.60 2.34 -10.23
C GLN A 82 -10.12 3.76 -10.50
N GLU A 83 -9.31 4.79 -10.23
CA GLU A 83 -9.61 6.19 -10.56
C GLU A 83 -9.11 6.62 -11.96
N HIS A 84 -8.79 5.66 -12.82
CA HIS A 84 -8.35 5.87 -14.20
C HIS A 84 -7.04 6.67 -14.34
N GLY A 85 -6.13 6.48 -13.38
CA GLY A 85 -4.76 6.98 -13.42
C GLY A 85 -4.43 8.01 -12.34
N TYR A 86 -3.18 8.47 -12.38
CA TYR A 86 -2.62 9.39 -11.39
C TYR A 86 -3.22 10.79 -11.51
N TRP A 87 -3.34 11.45 -10.36
CA TRP A 87 -3.64 12.88 -10.35
C TRP A 87 -2.48 13.67 -10.99
N ARG A 88 -2.72 14.23 -12.17
CA ARG A 88 -1.87 15.27 -12.77
C ARG A 88 -2.35 16.63 -12.29
N LYS A 89 -1.77 17.16 -11.21
CA LYS A 89 -2.00 18.56 -10.81
C LYS A 89 -1.28 19.51 -11.76
#